data_AF-A0AAN7QI53-F1
#
_entry.id   AF-A0AAN7QI53-F1
#
_cell.length_a   1.000
_cell.length_b   1.000
_cell.length_c   1.000
_cell.angle_alpha   90.00
_cell.angle_beta   90.00
_cell.angle_gamma   90.00
#
_symmetry.space_group_name_H-M   'P 1'
#
loop_
_entity.id
_entity.type
_entity.pdbx_description
1 polymer ?
#
loop_
_entity_poly.entity_id
_entity_poly.type
_entity_poly.pdbx_seq_one_letter_code
_entity_poly.pdbx_strand_id
1 'polypeptide(L)'
;MNESLLYRSSVHGKGLNRFWANIEGYHGPLLMLISASCGDSHHENMRGKKWTIGVLLQQGFENKDQFYGNPGILCSIDPIFHVYLSTGKESNFVYSHMRPSGRVYQPHPKPVGIAFGGSVGNERIFMNEDFAEVTIRHHAIDKTYRPGPLFPNQGFLPIEASVIEVEVWGLGGTTARDVQASYKKREELFTEQRRKVDLKTFASWEDSPEKMMMDIVSDPNRVQREDR
;
A
#
# COMPACT_ATOMS: atom_id res chain seq x y z
N MET A 1 -19.97 4.26 -14.59
CA MET A 1 -19.06 3.75 -13.53
C MET A 1 -19.20 4.66 -12.33
N ASN A 2 -19.14 4.11 -11.11
CA ASN A 2 -19.37 4.91 -9.90
C ASN A 2 -18.16 5.85 -9.68
N GLU A 3 -18.35 7.15 -9.81
CA GLU A 3 -17.26 8.16 -9.79
C GLU A 3 -16.47 8.19 -8.46
N SER A 4 -17.02 7.60 -7.40
CA SER A 4 -16.37 7.51 -6.08
C SER A 4 -15.50 6.27 -5.89
N LEU A 5 -15.60 5.22 -6.72
CA LEU A 5 -14.79 4.01 -6.56
C LEU A 5 -13.34 4.27 -6.99
N LEU A 6 -12.39 4.18 -6.05
CA LEU A 6 -10.96 4.37 -6.31
C LEU A 6 -10.27 3.05 -6.66
N TYR A 7 -10.60 1.99 -5.93
CA TYR A 7 -10.00 0.68 -6.11
C TYR A 7 -11.00 -0.41 -5.76
N ARG A 8 -10.91 -1.52 -6.49
CA ARG A 8 -11.64 -2.76 -6.25
C ARG A 8 -10.78 -3.91 -6.72
N SER A 9 -10.43 -4.80 -5.80
CA SER A 9 -9.50 -5.91 -6.07
C SER A 9 -9.95 -6.85 -7.20
N SER A 10 -11.26 -7.08 -7.37
CA SER A 10 -11.83 -7.91 -8.44
C SER A 10 -11.73 -7.28 -9.83
N VAL A 11 -11.60 -5.95 -9.91
CA VAL A 11 -11.51 -5.20 -11.19
C VAL A 11 -10.07 -4.81 -11.51
N HIS A 12 -9.31 -4.36 -10.52
CA HIS A 12 -7.97 -3.80 -10.70
C HIS A 12 -6.85 -4.80 -10.40
N GLY A 13 -7.20 -5.99 -9.91
CA GLY A 13 -6.27 -7.01 -9.43
C GLY A 13 -5.92 -6.84 -7.95
N LYS A 14 -5.55 -7.97 -7.32
CA LYS A 14 -5.08 -8.03 -5.93
C LYS A 14 -3.62 -7.59 -5.80
N GLY A 15 -3.27 -7.13 -4.60
CA GLY A 15 -1.90 -6.81 -4.22
C GLY A 15 -1.58 -5.33 -4.17
N LEU A 16 -0.59 -5.01 -3.35
CA LEU A 16 -0.22 -3.67 -2.93
C LEU A 16 0.22 -2.78 -4.10
N ASN A 17 0.93 -3.34 -5.08
CA ASN A 17 1.34 -2.60 -6.29
C ASN A 17 0.13 -2.10 -7.09
N ARG A 18 -0.89 -2.95 -7.24
CA ARG A 18 -2.13 -2.59 -7.95
C ARG A 18 -2.97 -1.62 -7.14
N PHE A 19 -2.99 -1.79 -5.82
CA PHE A 19 -3.60 -0.83 -4.90
C PHE A 19 -3.00 0.57 -5.06
N TRP A 20 -1.67 0.72 -4.95
CA TRP A 20 -1.00 2.02 -5.03
C TRP A 20 -1.23 2.71 -6.37
N ALA A 21 -1.10 2.00 -7.50
CA ALA A 21 -1.36 2.56 -8.83
C ALA A 21 -2.76 3.20 -8.97
N ASN A 22 -3.74 2.73 -8.18
CA ASN A 22 -5.10 3.26 -8.21
C ASN A 22 -5.35 4.36 -7.17
N ILE A 23 -4.75 4.26 -5.98
CA ILE A 23 -5.04 5.09 -4.82
C ILE A 23 -4.14 6.34 -4.76
N GLU A 24 -2.91 6.25 -5.27
CA GLU A 24 -1.89 7.30 -5.14
C GLU A 24 -2.37 8.66 -5.67
N GLY A 25 -1.97 9.72 -4.97
CA GLY A 25 -2.34 11.10 -5.26
C GLY A 25 -3.74 11.52 -4.80
N TYR A 26 -4.55 10.61 -4.24
CA TYR A 26 -5.85 10.96 -3.68
C TYR A 26 -5.70 11.53 -2.27
N HIS A 27 -6.07 12.80 -2.06
CA HIS A 27 -5.86 13.51 -0.80
C HIS A 27 -7.16 13.83 -0.02
N GLY A 28 -8.25 13.10 -0.28
CA GLY A 28 -9.52 13.28 0.42
C GLY A 28 -9.83 12.18 1.45
N PRO A 29 -10.96 12.29 2.18
CA PRO A 29 -11.49 11.21 2.99
C PRO A 29 -11.80 9.97 2.13
N LEU A 30 -11.63 8.79 2.71
CA LEU A 30 -11.85 7.51 2.03
C LEU A 30 -12.49 6.48 2.96
N LEU A 31 -13.21 5.54 2.36
CA LEU A 31 -13.72 4.33 3.00
C LEU A 31 -13.06 3.12 2.34
N MET A 32 -12.33 2.33 3.12
CA MET A 32 -11.84 1.02 2.72
C MET A 32 -12.78 -0.05 3.27
N LEU A 33 -13.19 -0.99 2.44
CA LEU A 33 -13.95 -2.18 2.83
C LEU A 33 -13.10 -3.41 2.58
N ILE A 34 -13.10 -4.33 3.55
CA ILE A 34 -12.36 -5.59 3.50
C ILE A 34 -13.35 -6.70 3.80
N SER A 35 -13.66 -7.51 2.80
CA SER A 35 -14.44 -8.72 2.94
C SER A 35 -13.51 -9.93 2.96
N ALA A 36 -13.67 -10.80 3.94
CA ALA A 36 -12.84 -11.99 4.10
C ALA A 36 -13.67 -13.18 4.59
N SER A 37 -13.09 -14.36 4.46
CA SER A 37 -13.64 -15.62 4.96
C SER A 37 -12.59 -16.32 5.80
N CYS A 38 -12.98 -16.77 6.98
CA CYS A 38 -12.15 -17.69 7.75
C CYS A 38 -12.07 -19.05 7.00
N GLY A 39 -10.85 -19.57 6.88
CA GLY A 39 -10.60 -20.90 6.31
C GLY A 39 -10.93 -22.03 7.27
N ASP A 40 -10.53 -23.25 6.91
CA ASP A 40 -10.82 -24.49 7.64
C ASP A 40 -9.96 -24.70 8.89
N SER A 41 -9.13 -23.73 9.28
CA SER A 41 -8.20 -23.84 10.40
C SER A 41 -8.91 -23.66 11.75
N HIS A 42 -8.99 -24.77 12.49
CA HIS A 42 -9.21 -24.93 13.95
C HIS A 42 -10.50 -24.40 14.61
N HIS A 43 -11.33 -23.60 13.94
CA HIS A 43 -12.61 -23.13 14.48
C HIS A 43 -13.80 -23.61 13.64
N GLU A 44 -14.35 -24.79 13.97
CA GLU A 44 -15.55 -25.35 13.29
C GLU A 44 -16.71 -24.36 13.22
N ASN A 45 -16.85 -23.49 14.22
CA ASN A 45 -17.88 -22.45 14.28
C ASN A 45 -17.72 -21.29 13.28
N MET A 46 -16.56 -21.17 12.62
CA MET A 46 -16.22 -20.08 11.68
C MET A 46 -16.05 -20.50 10.23
N ARG A 47 -16.10 -21.80 9.97
CA ARG A 47 -15.85 -22.38 8.65
C ARG A 47 -16.74 -21.72 7.59
N GLY A 48 -16.13 -21.07 6.61
CA GLY A 48 -16.85 -20.46 5.48
C GLY A 48 -17.71 -19.24 5.82
N LYS A 49 -17.65 -18.72 7.06
CA LYS A 49 -18.36 -17.48 7.42
C LYS A 49 -17.63 -16.29 6.84
N LYS A 50 -18.31 -15.60 5.93
CA LYS A 50 -17.88 -14.32 5.40
C LYS A 50 -18.20 -13.22 6.40
N TRP A 51 -17.33 -12.23 6.45
CA TRP A 51 -17.52 -11.01 7.22
C TRP A 51 -16.91 -9.86 6.45
N THR A 52 -17.40 -8.65 6.74
CA THR A 52 -16.88 -7.42 6.15
C THR A 52 -16.60 -6.42 7.24
N ILE A 53 -15.41 -5.83 7.19
CA ILE A 53 -15.00 -4.71 8.03
C ILE A 53 -14.77 -3.48 7.16
N GLY A 54 -14.89 -2.31 7.76
CA GLY A 54 -14.65 -1.04 7.10
C GLY A 54 -13.71 -0.15 7.88
N VAL A 55 -12.96 0.68 7.17
CA VAL A 55 -12.12 1.72 7.75
C VAL A 55 -12.40 3.04 7.04
N LEU A 56 -12.88 4.02 7.81
CA LEU A 56 -13.07 5.38 7.36
C LEU A 56 -11.85 6.23 7.76
N LEU A 57 -11.17 6.78 6.78
CA LEU A 57 -10.05 7.69 6.97
C LEU A 57 -10.44 9.10 6.54
N GLN A 58 -9.87 10.10 7.20
CA GLN A 58 -10.04 11.51 6.84
C GLN A 58 -9.00 11.99 5.82
N GLN A 59 -8.16 11.09 5.31
CA GLN A 59 -7.10 11.38 4.34
C GLN A 59 -6.83 10.18 3.43
N GLY A 60 -6.03 10.45 2.39
CA GLY A 60 -5.46 9.43 1.52
C GLY A 60 -4.44 8.51 2.20
N PHE A 61 -4.11 7.42 1.52
CA PHE A 61 -2.98 6.58 1.91
C PHE A 61 -1.65 7.24 1.52
N GLU A 62 -0.65 7.07 2.38
CA GLU A 62 0.74 7.49 2.19
C GLU A 62 1.67 6.29 2.36
N ASN A 63 2.68 6.15 1.49
CA ASN A 63 3.64 5.06 1.62
C ASN A 63 4.66 5.38 2.73
N LYS A 64 4.45 4.84 3.93
CA LYS A 64 5.27 5.07 5.12
C LYS A 64 5.57 3.76 5.83
N ASP A 65 6.77 3.64 6.37
CA ASP A 65 7.21 2.50 7.18
C ASP A 65 6.87 2.66 8.69
N GLN A 66 6.03 3.66 9.02
CA GLN A 66 5.54 3.99 10.35
C GLN A 66 4.06 4.31 10.30
N PHE A 67 3.38 4.22 11.45
CA PHE A 67 1.99 4.64 11.55
C PHE A 67 1.85 6.15 11.34
N TYR A 68 0.77 6.53 10.67
CA TYR A 68 0.39 7.90 10.38
C TYR A 68 -1.15 7.99 10.40
N GLY A 69 -1.67 9.17 10.13
CA GLY A 69 -3.10 9.36 10.02
C GLY A 69 -3.65 10.38 11.01
N ASN A 70 -4.87 10.81 10.73
CA ASN A 70 -5.76 11.43 11.70
C ASN A 70 -6.69 10.36 12.30
N PRO A 71 -7.36 10.65 13.42
CA PRO A 71 -8.39 9.79 13.98
C PRO A 71 -9.42 9.34 12.94
N GLY A 72 -9.39 8.05 12.62
CA GLY A 72 -10.34 7.39 11.74
C GLY A 72 -11.43 6.65 12.50
N ILE A 73 -12.28 5.96 11.75
CA ILE A 73 -13.30 5.06 12.31
C ILE A 73 -13.04 3.66 11.77
N LEU A 74 -12.96 2.70 12.68
CA LEU A 74 -12.98 1.29 12.34
C LEU A 74 -14.41 0.76 12.54
N CYS A 75 -14.90 -0.10 11.65
CA CYS A 75 -16.23 -0.68 11.78
C CYS A 75 -16.28 -2.15 11.39
N SER A 76 -17.15 -2.89 12.09
CA SER A 76 -17.72 -4.14 11.59
C SER A 76 -18.92 -3.76 10.73
N ILE A 77 -19.01 -4.27 9.50
CA ILE A 77 -20.09 -3.97 8.57
C ILE A 77 -21.10 -5.13 8.52
N ASP A 78 -20.59 -6.35 8.31
CA ASP A 78 -21.37 -7.57 8.17
C ASP A 78 -20.68 -8.69 8.94
N PRO A 79 -21.42 -9.51 9.73
CA PRO A 79 -22.88 -9.61 9.82
C PRO A 79 -23.56 -8.67 10.84
N ILE A 80 -22.79 -8.00 11.71
CA ILE A 80 -23.34 -7.08 12.71
C ILE A 80 -22.61 -5.75 12.58
N PHE A 81 -23.37 -4.67 12.35
CA PHE A 81 -22.79 -3.34 12.25
C PHE A 81 -22.34 -2.84 13.62
N HIS A 82 -21.07 -2.45 13.73
CA HIS A 82 -20.53 -1.85 14.95
C HIS A 82 -19.43 -0.85 14.62
N VAL A 83 -19.34 0.22 15.41
CA VAL A 83 -18.43 1.34 15.17
C VAL A 83 -17.43 1.49 16.32
N TYR A 84 -16.15 1.49 15.98
CA TYR A 84 -15.01 1.64 16.88
C TYR A 84 -14.31 2.97 16.59
N LEU A 85 -14.67 3.98 17.38
CA LEU A 85 -14.01 5.29 17.32
C LEU A 85 -12.60 5.21 17.93
N SER A 86 -11.74 6.15 17.55
CA SER A 86 -10.45 6.33 18.21
C SER A 86 -10.62 6.62 19.71
N THR A 87 -9.77 6.06 20.56
CA THR A 87 -9.79 6.31 22.01
C THR A 87 -9.06 7.59 22.42
N GLY A 88 -8.16 8.08 21.57
CA GLY A 88 -7.23 9.18 21.88
C GLY A 88 -6.00 8.78 22.70
N LYS A 89 -5.83 7.48 23.02
CA LYS A 89 -4.67 6.99 23.80
C LYS A 89 -3.43 6.75 22.94
N GLU A 90 -3.61 6.32 21.70
CA GLU A 90 -2.55 6.08 20.71
C GLU A 90 -2.96 6.68 19.36
N SER A 91 -1.96 7.00 18.54
CA SER A 91 -2.13 7.62 17.21
C SER A 91 -1.77 6.66 16.08
N ASN A 92 -1.84 5.35 16.32
CA ASN A 92 -1.46 4.31 15.36
C ASN A 92 -2.65 3.98 14.43
N PHE A 93 -3.12 4.98 13.70
CA PHE A 93 -4.35 4.87 12.90
C PHE A 93 -4.14 4.02 11.64
N VAL A 94 -3.16 4.38 10.82
CA VAL A 94 -2.92 3.74 9.52
C VAL A 94 -1.44 3.43 9.38
N TYR A 95 -1.15 2.23 8.92
CA TYR A 95 0.15 1.82 8.43
C TYR A 95 -0.01 1.39 6.98
N SER A 96 0.86 1.85 6.09
CA SER A 96 0.88 1.34 4.72
C SER A 96 2.26 1.49 4.13
N HIS A 97 2.94 0.36 4.02
CA HIS A 97 4.32 0.30 3.57
C HIS A 97 4.44 -0.61 2.36
N MET A 98 4.92 -0.05 1.26
CA MET A 98 5.37 -0.78 0.09
C MET A 98 6.90 -0.71 -0.01
N ARG A 99 7.53 -1.87 -0.27
CA ARG A 99 8.99 -1.94 -0.37
C ARG A 99 9.51 -1.02 -1.48
N PRO A 100 10.58 -0.24 -1.22
CA PRO A 100 11.25 0.52 -2.26
C PRO A 100 11.76 -0.39 -3.39
N SER A 101 11.67 0.10 -4.62
CA SER A 101 12.24 -0.56 -5.80
C SER A 101 13.76 -0.38 -5.79
N GLY A 102 14.45 -1.22 -5.03
CA GLY A 102 15.90 -1.20 -4.88
C GLY A 102 16.29 -2.11 -3.73
N ARG A 103 16.90 -3.27 -4.05
CA ARG A 103 17.25 -4.30 -3.06
C ARG A 103 18.44 -3.86 -2.22
N VAL A 104 18.25 -2.91 -1.32
CA VAL A 104 19.18 -2.68 -0.22
C VAL A 104 18.84 -3.68 0.87
N TYR A 105 19.79 -4.55 1.20
CA TYR A 105 19.61 -5.51 2.29
C TYR A 105 19.32 -4.77 3.59
N GLN A 106 18.21 -5.12 4.23
CA GLN A 106 17.84 -4.60 5.53
C GLN A 106 17.79 -5.78 6.51
N PRO A 107 18.60 -5.80 7.59
CA PRO A 107 18.67 -6.93 8.52
C PRO A 107 17.32 -7.26 9.17
N HIS A 108 16.48 -6.25 9.38
CA HIS A 108 15.14 -6.37 9.95
C HIS A 108 14.16 -5.64 9.04
N PRO A 109 13.67 -6.28 7.97
CA PRO A 109 12.76 -5.65 7.04
C PRO A 109 11.45 -5.30 7.75
N LYS A 110 10.92 -4.10 7.50
CA LYS A 110 9.61 -3.68 7.99
C LYS A 110 8.50 -4.48 7.28
N PRO A 111 7.37 -4.74 7.96
CA PRO A 111 6.28 -5.50 7.36
C PRO A 111 5.72 -4.77 6.13
N VAL A 112 5.44 -5.51 5.07
CA VAL A 112 4.91 -4.94 3.82
C VAL A 112 3.43 -5.21 3.77
N GLY A 113 2.63 -4.17 3.60
CA GLY A 113 1.18 -4.30 3.69
C GLY A 113 0.47 -3.05 4.17
N ILE A 114 -0.79 -3.23 4.55
CA ILE A 114 -1.67 -2.18 5.08
C ILE A 114 -2.20 -2.63 6.43
N ALA A 115 -2.18 -1.75 7.42
CA ALA A 115 -2.63 -2.05 8.77
C ALA A 115 -3.39 -0.90 9.42
N PHE A 116 -4.20 -1.25 10.41
CA PHE A 116 -4.99 -0.30 11.19
C PHE A 116 -4.96 -0.69 12.66
N GLY A 117 -4.73 0.30 13.54
CA GLY A 117 -4.73 0.11 14.99
C GLY A 117 -3.58 -0.76 15.51
N GLY A 118 -3.37 -0.75 16.83
CA GLY A 118 -2.30 -1.50 17.47
C GLY A 118 -0.91 -0.89 17.26
N SER A 119 0.10 -1.74 17.10
CA SER A 119 1.50 -1.32 16.88
C SER A 119 2.16 -2.27 15.88
N VAL A 120 3.32 -1.89 15.34
CA VAL A 120 4.00 -2.71 14.31
C VAL A 120 4.27 -4.13 14.85
N GLY A 121 3.77 -5.15 14.13
CA GLY A 121 3.78 -6.57 14.51
C GLY A 121 2.61 -7.03 15.39
N ASN A 122 1.84 -6.09 15.94
CA ASN A 122 0.68 -6.30 16.81
C ASN A 122 -0.50 -5.42 16.38
N GLU A 123 -0.74 -5.33 15.07
CA GLU A 123 -1.77 -4.50 14.49
C GLU A 123 -3.16 -5.12 14.72
N ARG A 124 -4.18 -4.28 14.91
CA ARG A 124 -5.55 -4.78 15.09
C ARG A 124 -6.02 -5.51 13.82
N ILE A 125 -5.70 -4.92 12.67
CA ILE A 125 -5.93 -5.45 11.34
C ILE A 125 -4.63 -5.30 10.56
N PHE A 126 -4.16 -6.36 9.92
CA PHE A 126 -3.02 -6.32 9.01
C PHE A 126 -3.35 -7.10 7.74
N MET A 127 -3.18 -6.48 6.58
CA MET A 127 -3.32 -7.11 5.27
C MET A 127 -1.95 -7.15 4.59
N ASN A 128 -1.58 -8.33 4.09
CA ASN A 128 -0.27 -8.60 3.51
C ASN A 128 -0.07 -7.95 2.12
N GLU A 129 1.13 -8.08 1.55
CA GLU A 129 1.52 -7.45 0.26
C GLU A 129 0.67 -7.91 -0.94
N ASP A 130 0.18 -9.15 -0.96
CA ASP A 130 -0.55 -9.71 -2.10
C ASP A 130 -2.08 -9.61 -1.97
N PHE A 131 -2.59 -9.10 -0.84
CA PHE A 131 -4.01 -9.07 -0.49
C PHE A 131 -4.66 -10.47 -0.58
N ALA A 132 -3.89 -11.53 -0.28
CA ALA A 132 -4.42 -12.88 -0.14
C ALA A 132 -5.00 -13.10 1.26
N GLU A 133 -4.35 -12.53 2.28
CA GLU A 133 -4.67 -12.78 3.67
C GLU A 133 -4.76 -11.49 4.49
N VAL A 134 -5.66 -11.53 5.47
CA VAL A 134 -5.80 -10.50 6.49
C VAL A 134 -5.73 -11.15 7.87
N THR A 135 -4.87 -10.61 8.74
CA THR A 135 -4.75 -10.99 10.13
C THR A 135 -5.59 -10.04 10.98
N ILE A 136 -6.50 -10.60 11.76
CA ILE A 136 -7.31 -9.87 12.73
C ILE A 136 -6.92 -10.33 14.13
N ARG A 137 -6.35 -9.42 14.93
CA ARG A 137 -5.91 -9.73 16.30
C ARG A 137 -6.89 -9.19 17.32
N HIS A 138 -6.95 -9.74 18.54
CA HIS A 138 -7.88 -9.31 19.60
C HIS A 138 -7.67 -7.85 20.08
N HIS A 139 -8.73 -7.18 20.54
CA HIS A 139 -8.73 -5.71 20.75
C HIS A 139 -7.83 -5.27 21.89
N ALA A 140 -7.47 -6.19 22.80
CA ALA A 140 -6.62 -5.89 23.95
C ALA A 140 -5.22 -5.40 23.55
N ILE A 141 -4.73 -5.72 22.35
CA ILE A 141 -3.44 -5.23 21.86
C ILE A 141 -3.53 -3.84 21.21
N ASP A 142 -4.75 -3.38 20.93
CA ASP A 142 -5.02 -2.12 20.24
C ASP A 142 -5.57 -1.10 21.23
N LYS A 143 -4.80 -0.05 21.49
CA LYS A 143 -5.27 1.10 22.27
C LYS A 143 -5.71 2.26 21.38
N THR A 144 -5.57 2.17 20.06
CA THR A 144 -5.95 3.22 19.12
C THR A 144 -7.46 3.30 18.99
N TYR A 145 -8.14 2.17 18.79
CA TYR A 145 -9.60 2.10 18.63
C TYR A 145 -10.30 1.54 19.89
N ARG A 146 -11.61 1.81 20.01
CA ARG A 146 -12.44 1.27 21.08
C ARG A 146 -12.42 -0.28 21.08
N PRO A 147 -12.51 -0.90 22.26
CA PRO A 147 -12.53 -2.36 22.39
C PRO A 147 -13.82 -2.96 21.80
N GLY A 148 -13.74 -4.23 21.41
CA GLY A 148 -14.87 -5.03 20.94
C GLY A 148 -14.53 -5.84 19.68
N PRO A 149 -15.25 -6.92 19.35
CA PRO A 149 -14.87 -7.86 18.29
C PRO A 149 -15.24 -7.34 16.88
N LEU A 150 -14.38 -7.54 15.88
CA LEU A 150 -14.62 -7.06 14.50
C LEU A 150 -15.57 -7.95 13.68
N PHE A 151 -15.81 -9.16 14.15
CA PHE A 151 -16.82 -10.08 13.63
C PHE A 151 -17.24 -11.00 14.80
N PRO A 152 -18.43 -11.64 14.73
CA PRO A 152 -18.90 -12.54 15.79
C PRO A 152 -17.85 -13.60 16.11
N ASN A 153 -17.81 -14.15 17.34
CA ASN A 153 -16.91 -15.23 17.78
C ASN A 153 -15.42 -15.09 17.38
N GLN A 154 -14.88 -13.87 17.26
CA GLN A 154 -13.45 -13.63 16.95
C GLN A 154 -12.49 -14.33 17.92
N GLY A 155 -12.88 -14.53 19.19
CA GLY A 155 -11.99 -15.12 20.20
C GLY A 155 -10.79 -14.22 20.55
N PHE A 156 -9.80 -14.78 21.26
CA PHE A 156 -8.63 -14.04 21.78
C PHE A 156 -7.37 -14.20 20.93
N LEU A 157 -7.28 -15.27 20.13
CA LEU A 157 -6.13 -15.53 19.28
C LEU A 157 -6.21 -14.72 17.98
N PRO A 158 -5.07 -14.40 17.36
CA PRO A 158 -5.04 -13.88 15.99
C PRO A 158 -5.74 -14.85 15.04
N ILE A 159 -6.57 -14.32 14.16
CA ILE A 159 -7.23 -15.07 13.09
C ILE A 159 -6.66 -14.59 11.76
N GLU A 160 -6.18 -15.54 10.96
CA GLU A 160 -5.81 -15.32 9.57
C GLU A 160 -6.99 -15.74 8.69
N ALA A 161 -7.43 -14.85 7.82
CA ALA A 161 -8.57 -15.06 6.94
C ALA A 161 -8.20 -14.74 5.50
N SER A 162 -8.76 -15.50 4.56
CA SER A 162 -8.56 -15.26 3.13
C SER A 162 -9.39 -14.06 2.70
N VAL A 163 -8.73 -13.06 2.13
CA VAL A 163 -9.36 -11.85 1.61
C VAL A 163 -10.16 -12.22 0.35
N ILE A 164 -11.46 -11.93 0.38
CA ILE A 164 -12.35 -12.13 -0.77
C ILE A 164 -12.29 -10.89 -1.66
N GLU A 165 -12.54 -9.72 -1.07
CA GLU A 165 -12.61 -8.47 -1.80
C GLU A 165 -12.11 -7.31 -0.94
N VAL A 166 -11.40 -6.40 -1.60
CA VAL A 166 -11.03 -5.10 -1.07
C VAL A 166 -11.61 -4.03 -1.98
N GLU A 167 -12.29 -3.06 -1.39
CA GLU A 167 -12.79 -1.87 -2.06
C GLU A 167 -12.28 -0.62 -1.37
N VAL A 168 -11.99 0.42 -2.15
CA VAL A 168 -11.73 1.76 -1.61
C VAL A 168 -12.57 2.77 -2.35
N TRP A 169 -13.28 3.57 -1.58
CA TRP A 169 -14.20 4.60 -2.03
C TRP A 169 -13.69 5.97 -1.59
N GLY A 170 -13.52 6.88 -2.54
CA GLY A 170 -13.19 8.27 -2.28
C GLY A 170 -14.44 9.06 -1.92
N LEU A 171 -14.40 9.75 -0.78
CA LEU A 171 -15.51 10.54 -0.22
C LEU A 171 -15.24 12.06 -0.25
N GLY A 172 -14.18 12.49 -0.94
CA GLY A 172 -13.73 13.89 -1.01
C GLY A 172 -14.33 14.68 -2.17
N GLY A 173 -15.28 14.10 -2.90
CA GLY A 173 -15.95 14.74 -4.03
C GLY A 173 -15.06 14.94 -5.27
N THR A 174 -15.54 15.79 -6.19
CA THR A 174 -14.89 16.07 -7.47
C THR A 174 -13.54 16.76 -7.32
N THR A 175 -13.40 17.65 -6.34
CA THR A 175 -12.15 18.38 -6.08
C THR A 175 -11.00 17.45 -5.74
N ALA A 176 -11.22 16.46 -4.86
CA ALA A 176 -10.21 15.46 -4.53
C ALA A 176 -9.86 14.57 -5.74
N ARG A 177 -10.84 14.32 -6.61
CA ARG A 177 -10.64 13.57 -7.86
C ARG A 177 -9.82 14.36 -8.88
N ASP A 178 -10.09 15.64 -9.06
CA ASP A 178 -9.35 16.50 -9.99
C ASP A 178 -7.89 16.65 -9.57
N VAL A 179 -7.65 16.76 -8.26
CA VAL A 179 -6.30 16.74 -7.68
C VAL A 179 -5.61 15.41 -7.99
N GLN A 180 -6.29 14.28 -7.76
CA GLN A 180 -5.73 12.96 -8.07
C GLN A 180 -5.45 12.79 -9.58
N ALA A 181 -6.36 13.21 -10.45
CA ALA A 181 -6.18 13.13 -11.90
C ALA A 181 -4.99 13.97 -12.37
N SER A 182 -4.85 15.17 -11.83
CA SER A 182 -3.71 16.06 -12.09
C SER A 182 -2.39 15.45 -11.60
N TYR A 183 -2.42 14.78 -10.44
CA TYR A 183 -1.28 14.03 -9.91
C TYR A 183 -0.87 12.89 -10.86
N LYS A 184 -1.82 12.01 -11.23
CA LYS A 184 -1.54 10.85 -12.11
C LYS A 184 -1.02 11.29 -13.48
N LYS A 185 -1.61 12.32 -14.08
CA LYS A 185 -1.13 12.88 -15.36
C LYS A 185 0.32 13.36 -15.26
N ARG A 186 0.71 13.94 -14.12
CA ARG A 186 2.08 14.39 -13.88
C ARG A 186 3.05 13.20 -13.77
N GLU A 187 2.67 12.17 -13.03
CA GLU A 187 3.47 10.94 -12.90
C GLU A 187 3.62 10.19 -14.24
N GLU A 188 2.56 10.16 -15.05
CA GLU A 188 2.61 9.61 -16.42
C GLU A 188 3.61 10.37 -17.29
N LEU A 189 3.54 11.71 -17.30
CA LEU A 189 4.49 12.55 -18.04
C LEU A 189 5.95 12.31 -17.58
N PHE A 190 6.19 12.24 -16.27
CA PHE A 190 7.52 11.93 -15.74
C PHE A 190 7.98 10.52 -16.11
N THR A 191 7.07 9.55 -16.09
CA THR A 191 7.37 8.16 -16.48
C THR A 191 7.69 8.07 -17.97
N GLU A 192 6.95 8.77 -18.82
CA GLU A 192 7.22 8.84 -20.27
C GLU A 192 8.57 9.51 -20.57
N GLN A 193 8.89 10.61 -19.87
CA GLN A 193 10.20 11.25 -19.97
C GLN A 193 11.32 10.31 -19.55
N ARG A 194 11.15 9.57 -18.43
CA ARG A 194 12.12 8.56 -17.97
C ARG A 194 12.22 7.35 -18.89
N ARG A 195 11.13 6.96 -19.58
CA ARG A 195 11.17 5.87 -20.56
C ARG A 195 11.88 6.29 -21.84
N LYS A 196 11.78 7.57 -22.20
CA LYS A 196 12.59 8.20 -23.26
C LYS A 196 14.00 8.52 -22.72
N VAL A 197 14.69 7.53 -22.15
CA VAL A 197 16.14 7.65 -21.95
C VAL A 197 16.75 7.81 -23.34
N ASP A 198 17.40 8.95 -23.55
CA ASP A 198 17.99 9.34 -24.82
C ASP A 198 19.00 8.28 -25.28
N LEU A 199 18.67 7.56 -26.36
CA LEU A 199 19.69 6.85 -27.17
C LEU A 199 20.81 7.81 -27.60
N LYS A 200 20.54 9.13 -27.64
CA LYS A 200 21.54 10.17 -27.89
C LYS A 200 22.62 10.26 -26.80
N THR A 201 22.28 10.00 -25.54
CA THR A 201 23.26 9.98 -24.45
C THR A 201 24.17 8.75 -24.53
N PHE A 202 23.68 7.64 -25.08
CA PHE A 202 24.51 6.48 -25.41
C PHE A 202 25.40 6.69 -26.64
N ALA A 203 24.93 7.43 -27.66
CA ALA A 203 25.77 7.82 -28.80
C ALA A 203 26.90 8.77 -28.38
N SER A 204 26.68 9.60 -27.36
CA SER A 204 27.69 10.49 -26.75
C SER A 204 28.73 9.75 -25.89
N TRP A 205 28.53 8.48 -25.55
CA TRP A 205 29.53 7.70 -24.79
C TRP A 205 30.78 7.41 -25.64
N GLU A 206 30.62 7.26 -26.96
CA GLU A 206 31.74 7.09 -27.89
C GLU A 206 32.73 8.26 -27.86
N ASP A 207 32.22 9.48 -27.65
CA ASP A 207 32.98 10.74 -27.59
C ASP A 207 33.24 11.22 -26.15
N SER A 208 32.90 10.43 -25.13
CA SER A 208 33.08 10.84 -23.73
C SER A 208 34.56 10.79 -23.33
N PRO A 209 35.09 11.83 -22.63
CA PRO A 209 36.46 11.84 -22.11
C PRO A 209 36.79 10.62 -21.25
N GLU A 210 35.77 10.06 -20.58
CA GLU A 210 35.90 8.88 -19.71
C GLU A 210 36.18 7.60 -20.53
N LYS A 211 35.54 7.43 -21.70
CA LYS A 211 35.83 6.33 -22.62
C LYS A 211 37.22 6.49 -23.23
N MET A 212 37.56 7.72 -23.64
CA MET A 212 38.89 8.04 -24.19
C MET A 212 40.01 7.72 -23.17
N MET A 213 39.79 8.01 -21.89
CA MET A 213 40.70 7.63 -20.81
C MET A 213 40.77 6.12 -20.57
N MET A 214 39.63 5.41 -20.61
CA MET A 214 39.61 3.95 -20.48
C MET A 214 40.35 3.25 -21.62
N ASP A 215 40.19 3.71 -22.86
CA ASP A 215 40.88 3.13 -24.02
C ASP A 215 42.40 3.35 -23.96
N ILE A 216 42.86 4.49 -23.44
CA ILE A 216 44.29 4.80 -23.22
C ILE A 216 44.91 3.90 -22.15
N VAL A 217 44.16 3.58 -21.08
CA VAL A 217 44.63 2.67 -20.01
C VAL A 217 44.64 1.22 -20.48
N SER A 218 43.75 0.85 -21.41
CA SER A 218 43.61 -0.51 -21.92
C SER A 218 44.68 -0.89 -22.93
N ASP A 219 45.17 0.06 -23.73
CA ASP A 219 46.21 -0.20 -24.74
C ASP A 219 47.17 1.01 -24.92
N PRO A 220 48.20 1.13 -24.07
CA PRO A 220 49.05 2.33 -23.99
C PRO A 220 49.97 2.55 -25.21
N ASN A 221 50.01 1.62 -26.19
CA ASN A 221 50.85 1.71 -27.38
C ASN A 221 50.07 2.05 -28.67
N ARG A 222 48.78 2.40 -28.57
CA ARG A 222 47.96 2.73 -29.74
C ARG A 222 48.35 4.09 -30.31
N VAL A 223 49.12 4.08 -31.41
CA VAL A 223 49.58 5.28 -32.12
C VAL A 223 48.40 6.04 -32.73
N GLN A 224 48.06 7.20 -32.17
CA GLN A 224 47.12 8.14 -32.79
C GLN A 224 47.86 8.94 -33.87
N ARG A 225 47.46 8.77 -35.13
CA ARG A 225 47.88 9.65 -36.23
C ARG A 225 46.91 10.82 -36.28
N GLU A 226 47.41 12.03 -36.04
CA GLU A 226 46.70 13.27 -36.37
C GLU A 226 46.76 13.46 -37.90
N ASP A 227 45.61 13.27 -38.57
CA ASP A 227 45.45 13.76 -39.93
C ASP A 227 45.17 15.27 -39.87
N ARG A 228 46.08 16.05 -40.46
CA ARG A 228 46.03 17.50 -40.63
C ARG A 228 45.03 17.94 -41.69
#